data_AF-A0A8X6Y5V8-F1
#
_entry.id   AF-A0A8X6Y5V8-F1
#
_cell.length_a   1.000
_cell.length_b   1.000
_cell.length_c   1.000
_cell.angle_alpha   90.00
_cell.angle_beta   90.00
_cell.angle_gamma   90.00
#
_symmetry.space_group_name_H-M   'P 1'
#
loop_
_entity.id
_entity.type
_entity.pdbx_description
1 polymer ?
#
loop_
_entity_poly.entity_id
_entity_poly.type
_entity_poly.pdbx_seq_one_letter_code
_entity_poly.pdbx_strand_id
1 'polypeptide(L)'
;VLVNFLIGECKLEQFLEENPPIETNIQKAKTGLTEAKRYLQTCISEQGAKLNVMRDAHLLLAKLLYSQGLYEDAISHLNKGGLDSLTEKQLSNRIMKVVAESFAVKGLCLEKIPLPTTSKFKTAEREEQVLQALVKSGDLALRYLQEMERTQGNTGGTVPQLMSGANPPSSGSPLPPNTEYRIGPILETALQRAPILYIKNNKLSNAIEQYRKVLSSVETSSTQSLRQTMARQLAEVLLRGVSEKNYVNFGFKREGKKSRSFGTPKVPGEK
;
A
#
# COMPACT_ATOMS: atom_id res chain seq x y z
N VAL A 1 4.00 22.52 -19.05
CA VAL A 1 3.32 22.00 -17.84
C VAL A 1 3.35 20.48 -17.81
N LEU A 2 2.75 19.77 -18.77
CA LEU A 2 2.80 18.30 -18.79
C LEU A 2 4.24 17.73 -18.81
N VAL A 3 5.13 18.31 -19.63
CA VAL A 3 6.55 17.90 -19.67
C VAL A 3 7.22 18.09 -18.31
N ASN A 4 7.00 19.23 -17.65
CA ASN A 4 7.55 19.48 -16.31
C ASN A 4 7.01 18.46 -15.29
N PHE A 5 5.73 18.10 -15.38
CA PHE A 5 5.12 17.11 -14.52
C PHE A 5 5.82 15.75 -14.65
N LEU A 6 6.01 15.26 -15.89
CA LEU A 6 6.67 13.99 -16.15
C LEU A 6 8.14 14.00 -15.72
N ILE A 7 8.86 15.10 -15.96
CA ILE A 7 10.26 15.26 -15.50
C ILE A 7 10.32 15.25 -13.96
N GLY A 8 9.41 15.97 -13.30
CA GLY A 8 9.34 16.04 -11.84
C GLY A 8 9.06 14.68 -11.22
N GLU A 9 8.13 13.91 -11.78
CA GLU A 9 7.85 12.54 -11.36
C GLU A 9 9.05 11.62 -11.58
N CYS A 10 9.62 11.59 -12.78
CA CYS A 10 10.73 10.71 -13.11
C CYS A 10 11.93 10.94 -12.17
N LYS A 11 12.29 12.21 -11.91
CA LYS A 11 13.35 12.56 -10.96
C LYS A 11 13.02 12.14 -9.53
N LEU A 12 11.76 12.23 -9.12
CA LEU A 12 11.32 11.79 -7.80
C LEU A 12 11.44 10.26 -7.66
N GLU A 13 10.89 9.50 -8.61
CA GLU A 13 10.92 8.03 -8.55
C GLU A 13 12.35 7.49 -8.64
N GLN A 14 13.18 8.03 -9.55
CA GLN A 14 14.59 7.64 -9.66
C GLN A 14 15.36 7.88 -8.37
N PHE A 15 15.15 9.05 -7.74
CA PHE A 15 15.79 9.34 -6.46
C PHE A 15 15.36 8.37 -5.36
N LEU A 16 14.07 8.00 -5.31
CA LEU A 16 13.51 7.10 -4.31
C LEU A 16 13.89 5.63 -4.53
N GLU A 17 14.19 5.25 -5.76
CA GLU A 17 14.74 3.93 -6.09
C GLU A 17 16.17 3.78 -5.57
N GLU A 18 17.01 4.81 -5.74
CA GLU A 18 18.38 4.83 -5.23
C GLU A 18 18.44 5.06 -3.70
N ASN A 19 17.54 5.90 -3.18
CA ASN A 19 17.50 6.30 -1.78
C ASN A 19 16.08 6.08 -1.22
N PRO A 20 15.79 4.88 -0.67
CA PRO A 20 14.48 4.60 -0.09
C PRO A 20 14.10 5.63 0.99
N PRO A 21 12.80 5.94 1.15
CA PRO A 21 12.29 6.94 2.10
C PRO A 21 12.34 6.44 3.55
N ILE A 22 13.57 6.34 4.06
CA ILE A 22 13.94 5.95 5.43
C ILE A 22 14.49 7.21 6.13
N GLU A 23 14.36 7.29 7.45
CA GLU A 23 14.78 8.45 8.26
C GLU A 23 16.25 8.86 8.03
N THR A 24 17.13 7.90 7.75
CA THR A 24 18.55 8.14 7.45
C THR A 24 18.78 8.94 6.16
N ASN A 25 17.87 8.81 5.20
CA ASN A 25 17.98 9.43 3.89
C ASN A 25 17.33 10.82 3.81
N ILE A 26 16.68 11.30 4.88
CA ILE A 26 15.97 12.59 4.89
C ILE A 26 16.89 13.75 4.49
N GLN A 27 18.13 13.78 4.99
CA GLN A 27 19.06 14.88 4.67
C GLN A 27 19.46 14.88 3.19
N LYS A 28 19.66 13.70 2.60
CA LYS A 28 19.92 13.55 1.16
C LYS A 28 18.69 13.94 0.33
N ALA A 29 17.50 13.60 0.79
CA ALA A 29 16.25 13.95 0.11
C ALA A 29 16.01 15.46 0.10
N LYS A 30 16.42 16.19 1.15
CA LYS A 30 16.31 17.65 1.19
C LYS A 30 17.13 18.35 0.10
N THR A 31 18.30 17.83 -0.24
CA THR A 31 19.16 18.41 -1.29
C THR A 31 18.84 17.85 -2.68
N GLY A 32 18.67 16.52 -2.80
CA GLY A 32 18.45 15.83 -4.06
C GLY A 32 17.08 16.06 -4.70
N LEU A 33 16.02 16.30 -3.91
CA LEU A 33 14.66 16.47 -4.44
C LEU A 33 14.28 17.92 -4.75
N THR A 34 15.21 18.87 -4.62
CA THR A 34 14.94 20.30 -4.86
C THR A 34 14.47 20.57 -6.30
N GLU A 35 15.10 19.94 -7.28
CA GLU A 35 14.76 20.12 -8.69
C GLU A 35 13.40 19.50 -9.04
N ALA A 36 13.14 18.27 -8.55
CA ALA A 36 11.85 17.60 -8.70
C ALA A 36 10.71 18.43 -8.09
N LYS A 37 10.94 18.98 -6.89
CA LYS A 37 10.00 19.89 -6.21
C LYS A 37 9.67 21.11 -7.06
N ARG A 38 10.69 21.75 -7.66
CA ARG A 38 10.50 22.92 -8.52
C ARG A 38 9.60 22.59 -9.72
N TYR A 39 9.86 21.48 -10.43
CA TYR A 39 9.04 21.10 -11.59
C TYR A 39 7.60 20.79 -11.19
N LEU A 40 7.38 20.04 -10.12
CA LEU A 40 6.04 19.71 -9.64
C LEU A 40 5.27 20.96 -9.17
N GLN A 41 5.95 21.93 -8.55
CA GLN A 41 5.33 23.21 -8.17
C GLN A 41 4.84 24.02 -9.39
N THR A 42 5.55 24.01 -10.52
CA THR A 42 5.06 24.67 -11.75
C THR A 42 3.76 24.07 -12.29
N CYS A 43 3.45 22.83 -11.89
CA CYS A 43 2.22 22.13 -12.29
C CYS A 43 1.01 22.52 -11.43
N ILE A 44 1.22 23.20 -10.30
CA ILE A 44 0.16 23.83 -9.49
C ILE A 44 -0.16 25.21 -10.09
N SER A 45 -0.59 25.23 -11.33
CA SER A 45 -1.02 26.43 -12.05
C SER A 45 -2.37 26.17 -12.71
N GLU A 46 -3.08 27.23 -13.13
CA GLU A 46 -4.36 27.10 -13.85
C GLU A 46 -4.25 26.20 -15.09
N GLN A 47 -3.09 26.22 -15.75
CA GLN A 47 -2.81 25.35 -16.89
C GLN A 47 -2.66 23.87 -16.48
N GLY A 48 -2.16 23.59 -15.27
CA GLY A 48 -2.15 22.25 -14.70
C GLY A 48 -3.54 21.74 -14.32
N ALA A 49 -4.43 22.64 -13.89
CA ALA A 49 -5.83 22.31 -13.61
C ALA A 49 -6.56 21.90 -14.90
N LYS A 50 -6.37 22.65 -16.00
CA LYS A 50 -6.95 22.34 -17.31
C LYS A 50 -6.49 20.98 -17.86
N LEU A 51 -5.28 20.56 -17.52
CA LEU A 51 -4.69 19.29 -17.95
C LEU A 51 -4.97 18.12 -16.99
N ASN A 52 -5.76 18.33 -15.92
CA ASN A 52 -6.03 17.34 -14.85
C ASN A 52 -4.79 16.82 -14.10
N VAL A 53 -3.61 17.39 -14.32
CA VAL A 53 -2.35 16.97 -13.66
C VAL A 53 -2.15 17.64 -12.30
N MET A 54 -2.90 18.69 -11.99
CA MET A 54 -2.75 19.44 -10.74
C MET A 54 -2.95 18.59 -9.49
N ARG A 55 -3.93 17.67 -9.51
CA ARG A 55 -4.20 16.76 -8.39
C ARG A 55 -3.04 15.79 -8.18
N ASP A 56 -2.60 15.13 -9.24
CA ASP A 56 -1.48 14.19 -9.19
C ASP A 56 -0.18 14.91 -8.78
N ALA A 57 0.02 16.16 -9.21
CA ALA A 57 1.16 16.97 -8.78
C ALA A 57 1.15 17.22 -7.27
N HIS A 58 -0.02 17.47 -6.68
CA HIS A 58 -0.16 17.57 -5.22
C HIS A 58 0.16 16.26 -4.50
N LEU A 59 -0.28 15.13 -5.04
CA LEU A 59 0.00 13.80 -4.50
C LEU A 59 1.51 13.47 -4.53
N LEU A 60 2.16 13.70 -5.67
CA LEU A 60 3.61 13.51 -5.82
C LEU A 60 4.42 14.47 -4.94
N LEU A 61 3.98 15.73 -4.79
CA LEU A 61 4.60 16.67 -3.86
C LEU A 61 4.49 16.20 -2.42
N ALA A 62 3.37 15.60 -2.01
CA ALA A 62 3.24 15.04 -0.67
C ALA A 62 4.23 13.88 -0.44
N LYS A 63 4.40 12.98 -1.42
CA LYS A 63 5.41 11.91 -1.38
C LYS A 63 6.83 12.46 -1.26
N LEU A 64 7.14 13.53 -2.00
CA LEU A 64 8.41 14.23 -1.94
C LEU A 64 8.64 14.85 -0.55
N LEU A 65 7.65 15.56 -0.01
CA LEU A 65 7.76 16.23 1.30
C LEU A 65 7.87 15.24 2.45
N TYR A 66 7.18 14.09 2.37
CA TYR A 66 7.36 12.98 3.29
C TYR A 66 8.82 12.49 3.31
N SER A 67 9.43 12.35 2.14
CA SER A 67 10.84 11.95 1.99
C SER A 67 11.80 13.00 2.55
N GLN A 68 11.41 14.28 2.55
CA GLN A 68 12.13 15.39 3.16
C GLN A 68 11.88 15.55 4.68
N GLY A 69 10.99 14.75 5.27
CA GLY A 69 10.59 14.84 6.68
C GLY A 69 9.65 16.00 7.01
N LEU A 70 9.06 16.65 6.00
CA LEU A 70 8.11 17.76 6.16
C LEU A 70 6.68 17.22 6.18
N TYR A 71 6.32 16.55 7.29
CA TYR A 71 5.08 15.77 7.39
C TYR A 71 3.81 16.64 7.37
N GLU A 72 3.83 17.82 8.00
CA GLU A 72 2.67 18.72 8.04
C GLU A 72 2.34 19.29 6.66
N ASP A 73 3.37 19.74 5.92
CA ASP A 73 3.21 20.23 4.55
C ASP A 73 2.72 19.13 3.62
N ALA A 74 3.20 17.89 3.81
CA ALA A 74 2.74 16.74 3.04
C ALA A 74 1.22 16.54 3.21
N ILE A 75 0.70 16.57 4.44
CA ILE A 75 -0.74 16.45 4.70
C ILE A 75 -1.53 17.61 4.07
N SER A 76 -1.01 18.85 4.17
CA SER A 76 -1.62 20.01 3.53
C SER A 76 -1.78 19.81 2.03
N HIS A 77 -0.75 19.28 1.36
CA HIS A 77 -0.80 18.95 -0.06
C HIS A 77 -1.76 17.80 -0.39
N LEU A 78 -1.82 16.75 0.43
CA LEU A 78 -2.78 15.64 0.24
C LEU A 78 -4.24 16.13 0.32
N ASN A 79 -4.53 17.02 1.26
CA ASN A 79 -5.85 17.63 1.41
C ASN A 79 -6.21 18.51 0.19
N LYS A 80 -5.26 19.33 -0.29
CA LYS A 80 -5.43 20.14 -1.51
C LYS A 80 -5.60 19.27 -2.77
N GLY A 81 -4.94 18.12 -2.82
CA GLY A 81 -5.09 17.13 -3.90
C GLY A 81 -6.44 16.43 -3.92
N GLY A 82 -7.25 16.56 -2.86
CA GLY A 82 -8.57 15.92 -2.77
C GLY A 82 -8.48 14.40 -2.64
N LEU A 83 -7.48 13.87 -1.91
CA LEU A 83 -7.26 12.42 -1.80
C LEU A 83 -8.51 11.64 -1.36
N ASP A 84 -9.29 12.19 -0.42
CA ASP A 84 -10.48 11.53 0.11
C ASP A 84 -11.69 11.57 -0.84
N SER A 85 -11.70 12.46 -1.84
CA SER A 85 -12.77 12.58 -2.84
C SER A 85 -12.50 11.81 -4.14
N LEU A 86 -11.33 11.15 -4.25
CA LEU A 86 -11.00 10.27 -5.36
C LEU A 86 -11.87 9.01 -5.28
N THR A 87 -12.86 8.95 -6.15
CA THR A 87 -13.72 7.77 -6.33
C THR A 87 -12.98 6.74 -7.20
N GLU A 88 -13.12 5.45 -6.89
CA GLU A 88 -12.44 4.31 -7.53
C GLU A 88 -12.81 4.09 -9.03
N LYS A 89 -13.40 5.07 -9.72
CA LYS A 89 -13.74 4.96 -11.13
C LYS A 89 -12.45 4.91 -11.97
N GLN A 90 -12.27 3.80 -12.70
CA GLN A 90 -11.22 3.50 -13.69
C GLN A 90 -10.03 4.46 -13.67
N LEU A 91 -9.18 4.31 -12.65
CA LEU A 91 -7.87 4.95 -12.62
C LEU A 91 -6.92 4.18 -13.55
N SER A 92 -6.04 4.90 -14.25
CA SER A 92 -4.92 4.23 -14.92
C SER A 92 -4.02 3.57 -13.87
N ASN A 93 -3.26 2.52 -14.26
CA ASN A 93 -2.36 1.81 -13.34
C ASN A 93 -1.37 2.75 -12.64
N ARG A 94 -0.80 3.71 -13.38
CA ARG A 94 0.09 4.74 -12.84
C ARG A 94 -0.59 5.57 -11.76
N ILE A 95 -1.80 6.09 -12.03
CA ILE A 95 -2.53 6.93 -11.06
C ILE A 95 -2.95 6.10 -9.84
N MET A 96 -3.37 4.85 -10.03
CA MET A 96 -3.72 3.95 -8.93
C MET A 96 -2.54 3.73 -7.97
N LYS A 97 -1.31 3.57 -8.48
CA LYS A 97 -0.09 3.52 -7.66
C LYS A 97 0.12 4.81 -6.88
N VAL A 98 0.06 5.96 -7.54
CA VAL A 98 0.26 7.28 -6.89
C VAL A 98 -0.77 7.51 -5.79
N VAL A 99 -2.03 7.14 -6.02
CA VAL A 99 -3.10 7.27 -5.01
C VAL A 99 -2.89 6.30 -3.85
N ALA A 100 -2.52 5.05 -4.12
CA ALA A 100 -2.19 4.08 -3.07
C ALA A 100 -1.05 4.60 -2.18
N GLU A 101 0.03 5.09 -2.79
CA GLU A 101 1.18 5.66 -2.07
C GLU A 101 0.80 6.92 -1.29
N SER A 102 -0.10 7.75 -1.82
CA SER A 102 -0.59 8.95 -1.15
C SER A 102 -1.37 8.62 0.12
N PHE A 103 -2.21 7.58 0.11
CA PHE A 103 -2.87 7.09 1.32
C PHE A 103 -1.88 6.52 2.34
N ALA A 104 -0.83 5.82 1.89
CA ALA A 104 0.23 5.35 2.78
C ALA A 104 0.95 6.54 3.44
N VAL A 105 1.38 7.51 2.64
CA VAL A 105 2.04 8.73 3.11
C VAL A 105 1.15 9.48 4.11
N LYS A 106 -0.16 9.60 3.85
CA LYS A 106 -1.12 10.21 4.80
C LYS A 106 -1.07 9.52 6.17
N GLY A 107 -1.17 8.18 6.19
CA GLY A 107 -1.12 7.40 7.43
C GLY A 107 0.21 7.55 8.16
N LEU A 108 1.33 7.44 7.44
CA LEU A 108 2.67 7.53 8.00
C LEU A 108 3.00 8.94 8.53
N CYS A 109 2.59 10.00 7.84
CA CYS A 109 2.72 11.37 8.33
C CYS A 109 1.94 11.59 9.63
N LEU A 110 0.71 11.09 9.71
CA LEU A 110 -0.14 11.23 10.90
C LEU A 110 0.43 10.48 12.11
N GLU A 111 1.16 9.38 11.91
CA GLU A 111 1.90 8.69 12.99
C GLU A 111 3.11 9.51 13.49
N LYS A 112 3.76 10.29 12.62
CA LYS A 112 4.99 11.03 12.93
C LYS A 112 4.74 12.40 13.56
N ILE A 113 3.62 13.04 13.28
CA ILE A 113 3.30 14.36 13.83
C ILE A 113 2.85 14.20 15.29
N PRO A 114 3.50 14.84 16.28
CA PRO A 114 3.05 14.76 17.67
C PRO A 114 1.68 15.44 17.86
N LEU A 115 0.81 14.87 18.71
CA LEU A 115 -0.42 15.56 19.15
C LEU A 115 -0.07 16.61 20.20
N PRO A 116 -0.46 17.88 20.05
CA PRO A 116 -0.34 18.88 21.11
C PRO A 116 -1.39 18.69 22.23
N THR A 117 -2.30 17.73 22.09
CA THR A 117 -3.42 17.50 23.00
C THR A 117 -3.29 16.14 23.69
N THR A 118 -3.59 16.12 24.99
CA THR A 118 -3.58 14.92 25.84
C THR A 118 -4.93 14.20 25.84
N SER A 119 -5.92 14.67 25.06
CA SER A 119 -7.26 14.08 25.03
C SER A 119 -7.25 12.69 24.37
N LYS A 120 -7.58 11.66 25.16
CA LYS A 120 -7.70 10.27 24.69
C LYS A 120 -8.63 10.11 23.48
N PHE A 121 -9.67 10.93 23.39
CA PHE A 121 -10.62 10.92 22.27
C PHE A 121 -9.95 11.33 20.95
N LYS A 122 -9.19 12.43 20.96
CA LYS A 122 -8.48 12.93 19.76
C LYS A 122 -7.37 11.98 19.32
N THR A 123 -6.72 11.31 20.28
CA THR A 123 -5.74 10.26 19.98
C THR A 123 -6.41 9.07 19.29
N ALA A 124 -7.52 8.57 19.84
CA ALA A 124 -8.25 7.44 19.26
C ALA A 124 -8.80 7.75 17.86
N GLU A 125 -9.34 8.96 17.65
CA GLU A 125 -9.81 9.42 16.34
C GLU A 125 -8.68 9.44 15.31
N ARG A 126 -7.50 9.95 15.68
CA ARG A 126 -6.34 9.94 14.80
C ARG A 126 -5.87 8.53 14.48
N GLU A 127 -5.77 7.66 15.47
CA GLU A 127 -5.39 6.27 15.27
C GLU A 127 -6.33 5.56 14.28
N GLU A 128 -7.63 5.87 14.36
CA GLU A 128 -8.61 5.39 13.39
C GLU A 128 -8.37 5.96 11.99
N GLN A 129 -8.09 7.25 11.86
CA GLN A 129 -7.75 7.88 10.57
C GLN A 129 -6.48 7.27 9.94
N VAL A 130 -5.45 7.01 10.76
CA VAL A 130 -4.22 6.32 10.32
C VAL A 130 -4.56 4.94 9.80
N LEU A 131 -5.30 4.14 10.57
CA LEU A 131 -5.71 2.79 10.18
C LEU A 131 -6.52 2.80 8.87
N GLN A 132 -7.50 3.70 8.76
CA GLN A 132 -8.32 3.83 7.55
C GLN A 132 -7.47 4.18 6.32
N ALA A 133 -6.49 5.09 6.47
CA ALA A 133 -5.59 5.46 5.38
C ALA A 133 -4.68 4.30 4.95
N LEU A 134 -4.08 3.58 5.90
CA LEU A 134 -3.20 2.45 5.60
C LEU A 134 -3.96 1.26 4.99
N VAL A 135 -5.16 0.96 5.45
CA VAL A 135 -6.00 -0.10 4.87
C VAL A 135 -6.42 0.26 3.44
N LYS A 136 -6.87 1.50 3.19
CA LYS A 136 -7.19 1.96 1.83
C LYS A 136 -5.99 1.90 0.90
N SER A 137 -4.82 2.29 1.40
CA SER A 137 -3.55 2.17 0.67
C SER A 137 -3.25 0.72 0.29
N GLY A 138 -3.35 -0.21 1.25
CA GLY A 138 -3.12 -1.63 1.02
C GLY A 138 -4.08 -2.24 0.00
N ASP A 139 -5.36 -1.88 0.06
CA ASP A 139 -6.38 -2.36 -0.89
C ASP A 139 -6.08 -1.91 -2.32
N LEU A 140 -5.77 -0.62 -2.49
CA LEU A 140 -5.39 -0.07 -3.79
C LEU A 140 -4.07 -0.64 -4.29
N ALA A 141 -3.10 -0.87 -3.41
CA ALA A 141 -1.82 -1.47 -3.75
C ALA A 141 -1.98 -2.90 -4.28
N LEU A 142 -2.78 -3.74 -3.59
CA LEU A 142 -3.03 -5.11 -4.06
C LEU A 142 -3.74 -5.13 -5.41
N ARG A 143 -4.74 -4.26 -5.60
CA ARG A 143 -5.42 -4.09 -6.89
C ARG A 143 -4.47 -3.64 -7.99
N TYR A 144 -3.59 -2.68 -7.71
CA TYR A 144 -2.57 -2.22 -8.63
C TYR A 144 -1.64 -3.33 -9.07
N LEU A 145 -1.11 -4.12 -8.13
CA LEU A 145 -0.20 -5.20 -8.45
C LEU A 145 -0.87 -6.28 -9.31
N GLN A 146 -2.14 -6.59 -9.04
CA GLN A 146 -2.93 -7.53 -9.83
C GLN A 146 -3.19 -7.03 -11.25
N GLU A 147 -3.56 -5.77 -11.41
CA GLU A 147 -3.81 -5.19 -12.74
C GLU A 147 -2.51 -5.06 -13.56
N MET A 148 -1.38 -4.77 -12.90
CA MET A 148 -0.07 -4.77 -13.54
C MET A 148 0.33 -6.15 -14.05
N GLU A 149 0.17 -7.19 -13.25
CA GLU A 149 0.46 -8.56 -13.68
C GLU A 149 -0.51 -9.02 -14.78
N ARG A 150 -1.79 -8.63 -14.71
CA ARG A 150 -2.80 -8.93 -15.74
C ARG A 150 -2.46 -8.30 -17.09
N THR A 151 -2.07 -7.03 -17.09
CA THR A 151 -1.72 -6.29 -18.33
C THR A 151 -0.43 -6.81 -18.97
N GLN A 152 0.54 -7.25 -18.15
CA GLN A 152 1.80 -7.86 -18.59
C GLN A 152 1.65 -9.33 -19.03
N GLY A 153 0.78 -10.11 -18.39
CA GLY A 153 0.53 -11.52 -18.73
C GLY A 153 -0.04 -11.73 -20.13
N ASN A 154 -0.53 -10.65 -20.77
CA ASN A 154 -0.99 -10.64 -22.16
C ASN A 154 0.12 -10.30 -23.17
N THR A 155 1.32 -9.93 -22.71
CA THR A 155 2.53 -9.67 -23.50
C THR A 155 3.69 -10.52 -22.95
N GLY A 156 3.71 -11.80 -23.34
CA GLY A 156 4.80 -12.78 -23.22
C GLY A 156 5.97 -12.44 -22.29
N GLY A 157 5.87 -12.85 -21.03
CA GLY A 157 6.98 -12.86 -20.07
C GLY A 157 6.95 -14.15 -19.27
N THR A 158 7.53 -15.21 -19.82
CA THR A 158 7.88 -16.40 -19.07
C THR A 158 8.78 -16.02 -17.90
N VAL A 159 8.39 -16.44 -16.70
CA VAL A 159 9.26 -16.65 -15.53
C VAL A 159 10.68 -17.07 -15.96
N PRO A 160 11.77 -16.47 -15.43
CA PRO A 160 13.07 -17.12 -15.45
C PRO A 160 13.00 -18.28 -14.45
N GLN A 161 12.43 -19.40 -14.90
CA GLN A 161 12.63 -20.68 -14.23
C GLN A 161 14.07 -21.08 -14.50
N LEU A 162 14.86 -21.19 -13.44
CA LEU A 162 16.22 -21.70 -13.43
C LEU A 162 16.22 -23.12 -14.02
N MET A 163 16.51 -23.26 -15.31
CA MET A 163 16.64 -24.55 -15.99
C MET A 163 17.99 -24.54 -16.73
N SER A 164 18.93 -25.33 -16.22
CA SER A 164 20.19 -25.65 -16.89
C SER A 164 19.92 -26.32 -18.24
N GLY A 165 20.56 -25.82 -19.31
CA GLY A 165 20.81 -26.61 -20.52
C GLY A 165 20.46 -25.93 -21.86
N ALA A 166 21.52 -25.61 -22.60
CA ALA A 166 21.63 -25.55 -24.07
C ALA A 166 20.90 -24.44 -24.88
N ASN A 167 21.78 -23.58 -25.46
CA ASN A 167 21.68 -22.74 -26.67
C ASN A 167 20.92 -21.38 -26.62
N PRO A 168 21.57 -20.26 -26.99
CA PRO A 168 20.95 -18.94 -27.06
C PRO A 168 20.41 -18.64 -28.48
N PRO A 169 19.22 -18.03 -28.63
CA PRO A 169 18.92 -17.19 -29.77
C PRO A 169 19.29 -15.74 -29.47
N SER A 170 19.81 -15.10 -30.52
CA SER A 170 20.34 -13.75 -30.59
C SER A 170 19.31 -12.64 -30.34
N SER A 171 19.85 -11.49 -29.90
CA SER A 171 19.28 -10.13 -29.99
C SER A 171 17.95 -9.87 -29.27
N GLY A 172 18.05 -9.62 -27.96
CA GLY A 172 17.18 -8.70 -27.25
C GLY A 172 18.07 -7.93 -26.27
N SER A 173 18.11 -6.60 -26.37
CA SER A 173 18.79 -5.76 -25.38
C SER A 173 18.43 -6.22 -23.97
N PRO A 174 19.36 -6.29 -23.01
CA PRO A 174 18.99 -6.55 -21.62
C PRO A 174 18.18 -5.34 -21.17
N LEU A 175 16.86 -5.48 -21.12
CA LEU A 175 16.04 -4.52 -20.41
C LEU A 175 16.56 -4.49 -18.95
N PRO A 176 16.66 -3.30 -18.33
CA PRO A 176 17.06 -3.21 -16.94
C PRO A 176 16.15 -4.10 -16.07
N PRO A 177 16.65 -4.63 -14.94
CA PRO A 177 15.82 -5.43 -14.05
C PRO A 177 14.57 -4.62 -13.73
N ASN A 178 13.40 -5.15 -14.09
CA ASN A 178 12.11 -4.47 -14.05
C ASN A 178 11.71 -4.17 -12.59
N THR A 179 12.25 -3.10 -12.02
CA THR A 179 12.05 -2.64 -10.63
C THR A 179 10.70 -1.99 -10.41
N GLU A 180 10.01 -1.59 -11.49
CA GLU A 180 8.71 -0.93 -11.48
C GLU A 180 7.58 -1.79 -10.88
N TYR A 181 7.76 -3.12 -10.85
CA TYR A 181 6.79 -4.10 -10.29
C TYR A 181 7.02 -4.45 -8.83
N ARG A 182 8.09 -3.93 -8.21
CA ARG A 182 8.22 -4.09 -6.76
C ARG A 182 7.13 -3.26 -6.08
N ILE A 183 6.55 -3.81 -5.01
CA ILE A 183 5.52 -3.15 -4.20
C ILE A 183 5.96 -1.72 -3.82
N GLY A 184 7.26 -1.51 -3.64
CA GLY A 184 7.82 -0.24 -3.24
C GLY A 184 7.80 -0.11 -1.71
N PRO A 185 8.82 0.51 -1.11
CA PRO A 185 9.00 0.52 0.34
C PRO A 185 7.84 1.19 1.10
N ILE A 186 7.21 2.21 0.51
CA ILE A 186 6.07 2.91 1.11
C ILE A 186 4.83 2.01 1.21
N LEU A 187 4.47 1.34 0.11
CA LEU A 187 3.31 0.46 0.08
C LEU A 187 3.53 -0.81 0.90
N GLU A 188 4.75 -1.35 0.88
CA GLU A 188 5.12 -2.50 1.71
C GLU A 188 5.02 -2.15 3.20
N THR A 189 5.55 -0.98 3.59
CA THR A 189 5.42 -0.48 4.96
C THR A 189 3.94 -0.32 5.34
N ALA A 190 3.10 0.23 4.47
CA ALA A 190 1.68 0.41 4.75
C ALA A 190 0.94 -0.92 4.95
N LEU A 191 1.20 -1.91 4.07
CA LEU A 191 0.62 -3.25 4.16
C LEU A 191 1.05 -3.97 5.45
N GLN A 192 2.31 -3.86 5.86
CA GLN A 192 2.80 -4.47 7.10
C GLN A 192 2.36 -3.72 8.36
N ARG A 193 2.21 -2.40 8.29
CA ARG A 193 1.91 -1.55 9.45
C ARG A 193 0.45 -1.66 9.90
N ALA A 194 -0.49 -1.82 8.97
CA ALA A 194 -1.92 -1.85 9.29
C ALA A 194 -2.31 -2.96 10.29
N PRO A 195 -1.94 -4.24 10.11
CA PRO A 195 -2.26 -5.28 11.09
C PRO A 195 -1.61 -5.06 12.46
N ILE A 196 -0.37 -4.54 12.49
CA ILE A 196 0.36 -4.23 13.73
C ILE A 196 -0.38 -3.17 14.54
N LEU A 197 -0.89 -2.12 13.88
CA LEU A 197 -1.67 -1.07 14.55
C LEU A 197 -3.00 -1.61 15.08
N TYR A 198 -3.69 -2.50 14.36
CA TYR A 198 -4.89 -3.15 14.89
C TYR A 198 -4.61 -3.94 16.18
N ILE A 199 -3.48 -4.66 16.24
CA ILE A 199 -3.06 -5.39 17.44
C ILE A 199 -2.76 -4.42 18.59
N LYS A 200 -2.01 -3.34 18.33
CA LYS A 200 -1.71 -2.32 19.36
C LYS A 200 -2.96 -1.67 19.92
N ASN A 201 -4.00 -1.51 19.11
CA ASN A 201 -5.26 -0.90 19.50
C ASN A 201 -6.24 -1.91 20.12
N ASN A 202 -5.78 -3.11 20.49
CA ASN A 202 -6.59 -4.21 21.04
C ASN A 202 -7.75 -4.68 20.13
N LYS A 203 -7.65 -4.42 18.82
CA LYS A 203 -8.63 -4.82 17.79
C LYS A 203 -8.15 -6.08 17.06
N LEU A 204 -7.94 -7.17 17.80
CA LEU A 204 -7.34 -8.41 17.30
C LEU A 204 -8.14 -9.05 16.15
N SER A 205 -9.47 -9.04 16.25
CA SER A 205 -10.37 -9.55 15.20
C SER A 205 -10.14 -8.84 13.86
N ASN A 206 -10.00 -7.52 13.89
CA ASN A 206 -9.75 -6.71 12.70
C ASN A 206 -8.35 -6.98 12.14
N ALA A 207 -7.34 -7.18 12.98
CA ALA A 207 -6.00 -7.57 12.53
C ALA A 207 -6.02 -8.90 11.77
N ILE A 208 -6.69 -9.92 12.32
CA ILE A 208 -6.85 -11.23 11.69
C ILE A 208 -7.60 -11.10 10.35
N GLU A 209 -8.66 -10.29 10.31
CA GLU A 209 -9.42 -10.02 9.09
C GLU A 209 -8.56 -9.33 8.02
N GLN A 210 -7.70 -8.38 8.40
CA GLN A 210 -6.77 -7.75 7.46
C GLN A 210 -5.71 -8.72 6.93
N TYR A 211 -5.05 -9.50 7.80
CA TYR A 211 -4.10 -10.52 7.34
C TYR A 211 -4.76 -11.49 6.35
N ARG A 212 -5.97 -11.96 6.68
CA ARG A 212 -6.75 -12.84 5.81
C ARG A 212 -7.11 -12.16 4.50
N LYS A 213 -7.51 -10.89 4.51
CA LYS A 213 -7.82 -10.11 3.30
C LYS A 213 -6.63 -10.07 2.35
N VAL A 214 -5.46 -9.70 2.87
CA VAL A 214 -4.20 -9.64 2.10
C VAL A 214 -3.85 -11.02 1.53
N LEU A 215 -3.86 -12.07 2.36
CA LEU A 215 -3.53 -13.45 1.94
C LEU A 215 -4.55 -14.06 0.98
N SER A 216 -5.82 -13.64 1.06
CA SER A 216 -6.90 -14.15 0.20
C SER A 216 -7.01 -13.45 -1.14
N SER A 217 -6.30 -12.34 -1.31
CA SER A 217 -6.20 -11.66 -2.60
C SER A 217 -5.50 -12.58 -3.61
N VAL A 218 -5.64 -12.32 -4.91
CA VAL A 218 -4.88 -13.06 -5.93
C VAL A 218 -3.38 -12.79 -5.73
N GLU A 219 -2.59 -13.86 -5.74
CA GLU A 219 -1.15 -13.79 -5.62
C GLU A 219 -0.53 -13.27 -6.91
N THR A 220 0.41 -12.34 -6.75
CA THR A 220 1.27 -11.85 -7.82
C THR A 220 2.72 -12.14 -7.51
N SER A 221 3.56 -12.19 -8.54
CA SER A 221 5.01 -12.46 -8.44
C SER A 221 5.72 -11.53 -7.43
N SER A 222 5.27 -10.28 -7.31
CA SER A 222 5.84 -9.29 -6.38
C SER A 222 5.33 -9.38 -4.94
N THR A 223 4.28 -10.16 -4.67
CA THR A 223 3.66 -10.29 -3.33
C THR A 223 4.10 -11.53 -2.54
N GLN A 224 4.90 -12.43 -3.14
CA GLN A 224 5.25 -13.73 -2.54
C GLN A 224 5.94 -13.58 -1.17
N SER A 225 6.99 -12.76 -1.08
CA SER A 225 7.74 -12.54 0.17
C SER A 225 6.89 -11.88 1.26
N LEU A 226 6.06 -10.90 0.86
CA LEU A 226 5.13 -10.23 1.76
C LEU A 226 4.11 -11.22 2.31
N ARG A 227 3.52 -12.07 1.46
CA ARG A 227 2.56 -13.10 1.86
C ARG A 227 3.17 -14.11 2.82
N GLN A 228 4.41 -14.56 2.57
CA GLN A 228 5.12 -15.45 3.47
C GLN A 228 5.26 -14.82 4.88
N THR A 229 5.64 -13.54 4.93
CA THR A 229 5.77 -12.79 6.19
C THR A 229 4.41 -12.63 6.88
N MET A 230 3.37 -12.24 6.14
CA MET A 230 2.00 -12.07 6.62
C MET A 230 1.40 -13.38 7.15
N ALA A 231 1.65 -14.50 6.46
CA ALA A 231 1.17 -15.82 6.85
C ALA A 231 1.80 -16.27 8.17
N ARG A 232 3.12 -16.07 8.32
CA ARG A 232 3.81 -16.33 9.59
C ARG A 232 3.24 -15.47 10.72
N GLN A 233 3.09 -14.16 10.50
CA GLN A 233 2.53 -13.24 11.49
C GLN A 233 1.09 -13.61 11.87
N LEU A 234 0.26 -14.00 10.91
CA LEU A 234 -1.09 -14.49 11.18
C LEU A 234 -1.07 -15.77 12.03
N ALA A 235 -0.19 -16.72 11.73
CA ALA A 235 -0.06 -17.95 12.51
C ALA A 235 0.34 -17.63 13.97
N GLU A 236 1.30 -16.75 14.18
CA GLU A 236 1.71 -16.31 15.53
C GLU A 236 0.57 -15.65 16.30
N VAL A 237 -0.21 -14.79 15.63
CA VAL A 237 -1.37 -14.12 16.23
C VAL A 237 -2.46 -15.12 16.59
N LEU A 238 -2.74 -16.10 15.74
CA LEU A 238 -3.74 -17.13 16.02
C LEU A 238 -3.32 -18.04 17.17
N LEU A 239 -2.06 -18.49 17.19
CA LEU A 239 -1.54 -19.39 18.23
C LEU A 239 -1.45 -18.73 19.61
N ARG A 240 -1.14 -17.41 19.67
CA ARG A 240 -0.95 -16.71 20.95
C ARG A 240 -2.18 -15.94 21.42
N GLY A 241 -3.03 -15.49 20.49
CA GLY A 241 -4.10 -14.54 20.76
C GLY A 241 -5.51 -15.08 20.62
N VAL A 242 -5.69 -16.30 20.12
CA VAL A 242 -7.03 -16.87 19.87
C VAL A 242 -7.18 -18.23 20.55
N SER A 243 -8.31 -18.44 21.21
CA SER A 243 -8.73 -19.73 21.75
C SER A 243 -9.76 -20.39 20.83
N GLU A 244 -9.95 -21.71 20.95
CA GLU A 244 -10.93 -22.46 20.15
C GLU A 244 -12.34 -21.85 20.21
N LYS A 245 -12.73 -21.29 21.36
CA LYS A 245 -14.04 -20.67 21.58
C LYS A 245 -14.24 -19.35 20.82
N ASN A 246 -13.15 -18.62 20.58
CA ASN A 246 -13.18 -17.29 19.94
C ASN A 246 -12.70 -17.33 18.48
N TYR A 247 -12.34 -18.51 17.97
CA TYR A 247 -11.88 -18.67 16.61
C TYR A 247 -13.04 -18.56 15.62
N VAL A 248 -12.93 -17.62 14.67
CA VAL A 248 -13.88 -17.46 13.57
C VAL A 248 -13.28 -18.07 12.30
N ASN A 249 -13.96 -19.05 11.72
CA ASN A 249 -13.47 -19.74 10.53
C ASN A 249 -13.41 -18.80 9.31
N PHE A 250 -12.34 -18.93 8.52
CA PHE A 250 -12.13 -18.14 7.31
C PHE A 250 -12.98 -18.72 6.17
N GLY A 251 -14.07 -18.02 5.81
CA GLY A 251 -14.98 -18.44 4.73
C GLY A 251 -16.45 -18.21 5.06
N PHE A 252 -16.84 -18.25 6.34
CA PHE A 252 -18.25 -18.11 6.76
C PHE A 252 -18.82 -16.68 6.68
N LYS A 253 -17.99 -15.67 6.40
CA LYS A 253 -18.43 -14.27 6.19
C LYS A 253 -18.78 -13.94 4.73
N ARG A 254 -18.52 -14.82 3.75
CA ARG A 254 -18.78 -14.53 2.32
C ARG A 254 -20.22 -14.76 1.87
N GLU A 255 -21.06 -15.37 2.69
CA GLU A 255 -22.50 -15.44 2.42
C GLU A 255 -23.28 -15.11 3.68
N GLY A 256 -24.11 -14.07 3.60
CA GLY A 256 -25.26 -13.95 4.49
C GLY A 256 -26.23 -15.10 4.21
N LYS A 257 -25.98 -16.29 4.77
CA LYS A 257 -26.96 -17.37 4.86
C LYS A 257 -26.88 -18.03 6.23
N LYS A 258 -28.06 -18.03 6.86
CA LYS A 258 -28.45 -18.56 8.17
C LYS A 258 -27.55 -19.68 8.70
N SER A 259 -27.15 -19.51 9.96
CA SER A 259 -26.64 -20.56 10.85
C SER A 259 -27.44 -21.85 10.71
N ARG A 260 -26.82 -22.91 10.17
CA ARG A 260 -27.25 -24.27 10.47
C ARG A 260 -26.54 -24.69 11.75
N SER A 261 -27.33 -24.87 12.81
CA SER A 261 -26.90 -25.49 14.04
C SER A 261 -26.33 -26.88 13.73
N PHE A 262 -25.07 -27.11 14.12
CA PHE A 262 -24.52 -28.46 14.15
C PHE A 262 -25.25 -29.25 15.25
N GLY A 263 -25.96 -30.30 14.84
CA GLY A 263 -26.62 -31.23 15.76
C GLY A 263 -25.58 -32.00 16.56
N THR A 264 -25.83 -32.13 17.86
CA THR A 264 -25.06 -33.01 18.75
C THR A 264 -25.29 -34.47 18.36
N PRO A 265 -24.26 -35.34 18.41
CA PRO A 265 -24.45 -36.77 18.23
C PRO A 265 -25.22 -37.34 19.42
N LYS A 266 -26.37 -37.98 19.16
CA LYS A 266 -27.07 -38.79 20.16
C LYS A 266 -26.25 -40.07 20.40
N VAL A 267 -25.76 -40.23 21.63
CA VAL A 267 -25.22 -41.50 22.13
C VAL A 267 -26.40 -42.47 22.29
N PRO A 268 -26.39 -43.67 21.68
CA PRO A 268 -27.38 -44.69 21.96
C PRO A 268 -27.02 -45.37 23.29
N GLY A 269 -27.77 -45.05 24.33
CA GLY A 269 -27.73 -45.74 25.62
C GLY A 269 -28.74 -46.89 25.66
N GLU A 270 -28.24 -48.04 26.07
CA GLU A 270 -28.87 -49.16 26.79
C GLU A 270 -30.39 -49.10 27.00
N LYS A 271 -31.11 -50.06 26.39
CA LYS A 271 -31.85 -51.14 27.07
C LYS A 271 -32.36 -52.16 26.06
#